data_AF-A0A819ZB07-F1
#
_entry.id   AF-A0A819ZB07-F1
#
_cell.length_a   1.000
_cell.length_b   1.000
_cell.length_c   1.000
_cell.angle_alpha   90.00
_cell.angle_beta   90.00
_cell.angle_gamma   90.00
#
_symmetry.space_group_name_H-M   'P 1'
#
loop_
_entity.id
_entity.type
_entity.pdbx_description
1 polymer ?
#
loop_
_entity_poly.entity_id
_entity_poly.type
_entity_poly.pdbx_seq_one_letter_code
_entity_poly.pdbx_strand_id
1 'polypeptide(L)'
;KYDGALELYEPNMQLKKKYPSAIMNPSYPPCINVLWLSTHQFLLAFSENSPEEGSNENSFFHILVTYNKDQTPKTQIYNDLFFDTDEASMDINPQYYYVRLNESKIIITGLSKSLKINVLGPDELNAGPSGPAHESSSKNSFSVTKAFHLYIIRI
;
A
#
# COMPACT_ATOMS: atom_id res chain seq x y z
N LYS A 1 -7.01 7.24 19.86
CA LYS A 1 -7.49 7.66 18.51
C LYS A 1 -6.28 7.67 17.60
N TYR A 2 -6.31 6.96 16.47
CA TYR A 2 -5.21 6.98 15.49
C TYR A 2 -5.16 8.38 14.86
N ASP A 3 -3.99 9.01 14.86
CA ASP A 3 -3.79 10.39 14.35
C ASP A 3 -3.25 10.45 12.92
N GLY A 4 -2.90 9.30 12.33
CA GLY A 4 -2.38 9.19 10.97
C GLY A 4 -0.95 9.68 10.77
N ALA A 5 -0.25 10.08 11.84
CA ALA A 5 1.11 10.60 11.74
C ALA A 5 2.12 9.46 11.50
N LEU A 6 3.23 9.79 10.82
CA LEU A 6 4.35 8.87 10.61
C LEU A 6 5.52 9.28 11.49
N GLU A 7 5.95 8.37 12.35
CA GLU A 7 7.05 8.60 13.28
C GLU A 7 8.23 7.69 12.92
N LEU A 8 9.38 8.31 12.69
CA LEU A 8 10.64 7.64 12.43
C LEU A 8 11.43 7.58 13.74
N TYR A 9 11.84 6.38 14.11
CA TYR A 9 12.64 6.13 15.29
C TYR A 9 14.05 5.68 14.92
N GLU A 10 15.03 6.08 15.72
CA GLU A 10 16.35 5.44 15.70
C GLU A 10 16.26 4.00 16.25
N PRO A 11 17.25 3.12 16.01
CA PRO A 11 17.24 1.76 16.53
C PRO A 11 17.13 1.66 18.07
N ASN A 12 17.49 2.73 18.79
CA ASN A 12 17.36 2.85 20.24
C ASN A 12 15.96 3.34 20.68
N MET A 13 14.98 3.37 19.77
CA MET A 13 13.61 3.84 20.00
C MET A 13 13.48 5.33 20.35
N GLN A 14 14.49 6.14 20.08
CA GLN A 14 14.37 7.60 20.18
C GLN A 14 13.70 8.17 18.93
N LEU A 15 12.72 9.06 19.12
CA LEU A 15 12.04 9.74 18.02
C LEU A 15 13.05 10.59 17.24
N LYS A 16 13.27 10.24 15.98
CA LYS A 16 14.14 10.96 15.05
C LYS A 16 13.39 12.07 14.33
N LYS A 17 12.19 11.76 13.86
CA LYS A 17 11.37 12.66 13.04
C LYS A 17 9.91 12.27 13.13
N LYS A 18 9.03 13.26 13.20
CA LYS A 18 7.59 13.08 13.06
C LYS A 18 7.12 13.83 11.83
N TYR A 19 6.47 13.11 10.92
CA TYR A 19 5.78 13.71 9.79
C TYR A 19 4.31 13.94 10.15
N PRO A 20 3.70 15.05 9.69
CA PRO A 20 2.28 15.28 9.89
C PRO A 20 1.46 14.22 9.16
N SER A 21 0.23 14.00 9.62
CA SER A 21 -0.69 13.07 8.98
C SER A 21 -0.89 13.43 7.52
N ALA A 22 -0.63 12.47 6.65
CA ALA A 22 -0.99 12.54 5.23
C ALA A 22 -2.47 12.17 4.99
N ILE A 23 -3.12 11.64 6.02
CA ILE A 23 -4.49 11.13 5.99
C ILE A 23 -5.38 12.18 6.65
N MET A 24 -6.07 12.97 5.83
CA MET A 24 -6.99 13.99 6.32
C MET A 24 -8.42 13.46 6.49
N ASN A 25 -8.74 12.28 5.96
CA ASN A 25 -10.04 11.66 6.14
C ASN A 25 -10.11 10.96 7.50
N PRO A 26 -10.89 11.47 8.47
CA PRO A 26 -11.00 10.87 9.79
C PRO A 26 -11.73 9.52 9.80
N SER A 27 -12.41 9.17 8.70
CA SER A 27 -13.11 7.89 8.55
C SER A 27 -12.17 6.75 8.17
N TYR A 28 -10.93 7.05 7.74
CA TYR A 28 -10.02 5.98 7.38
C TYR A 28 -9.62 5.13 8.60
N PRO A 29 -9.56 3.80 8.42
CA PRO A 29 -9.13 2.91 9.48
C PRO A 29 -7.66 3.15 9.82
N PRO A 30 -7.20 2.64 10.98
CA PRO A 30 -5.77 2.62 11.28
C PRO A 30 -4.97 1.93 10.17
N CYS A 31 -3.80 2.50 9.85
CA CYS A 31 -2.85 1.88 8.93
C CYS A 31 -2.39 0.53 9.49
N ILE A 32 -2.43 -0.51 8.66
CA ILE A 32 -2.07 -1.88 9.05
C ILE A 32 -0.64 -2.27 8.64
N ASN A 33 -0.06 -1.60 7.64
CA ASN A 33 1.33 -1.83 7.24
C ASN A 33 1.95 -0.58 6.58
N VAL A 34 3.26 -0.41 6.75
CA VAL A 34 4.02 0.72 6.20
C VAL A 34 5.28 0.21 5.52
N LEU A 35 5.45 0.55 4.24
CA LEU A 35 6.66 0.27 3.48
C LEU A 35 7.44 1.58 3.25
N TRP A 36 8.69 1.61 3.74
CA TRP A 36 9.60 2.74 3.55
C TRP A 36 10.31 2.65 2.19
N LEU A 37 9.91 3.50 1.23
CA LEU A 37 10.43 3.52 -0.13
C LEU A 37 11.66 4.43 -0.28
N SER A 38 11.62 5.62 0.30
CA SER A 38 12.78 6.52 0.33
C SER A 38 12.67 7.46 1.50
N THR A 39 13.67 8.29 1.75
CA THR A 39 13.72 9.26 2.87
C THR A 39 12.42 10.03 3.09
N HIS A 40 11.68 10.33 2.01
CA HIS A 40 10.44 11.10 2.06
C HIS A 40 9.24 10.38 1.44
N GLN A 41 9.37 9.10 1.07
CA GLN A 41 8.31 8.37 0.38
C GLN A 41 7.97 7.07 1.09
N PHE A 42 6.69 6.88 1.36
CA PHE A 42 6.14 5.76 2.13
C PHE A 42 4.89 5.23 1.44
N LEU A 43 4.73 3.91 1.41
CA LEU A 43 3.49 3.27 0.97
C LEU A 43 2.77 2.75 2.21
N LEU A 44 1.61 3.32 2.49
CA LEU A 44 0.75 2.98 3.63
C LEU A 44 -0.35 2.05 3.17
N ALA A 45 -0.68 1.05 3.97
CA ALA A 45 -1.64 0.01 3.62
C ALA A 45 -2.78 -0.04 4.63
N PHE A 46 -4.00 -0.13 4.12
CA PHE A 46 -5.22 -0.07 4.90
C PHE A 46 -6.12 -1.27 4.60
N SER A 47 -6.98 -1.57 5.56
CA SER A 47 -8.07 -2.53 5.45
C SER A 47 -9.30 -1.86 6.04
N GLU A 48 -10.29 -1.58 5.20
CA GLU A 48 -11.58 -1.06 5.64
C GLU A 48 -12.59 -2.20 5.61
N ASN A 49 -13.29 -2.39 6.72
CA ASN A 49 -14.43 -3.29 6.76
C ASN A 49 -15.63 -2.43 6.37
N SER A 50 -16.25 -2.67 5.22
CA SER A 50 -17.49 -1.98 4.88
C SER A 50 -18.57 -2.41 5.89
N PRO A 51 -19.14 -1.48 6.69
CA PRO A 51 -20.20 -1.81 7.62
C PRO A 51 -21.58 -1.82 6.95
N GLU A 52 -21.67 -1.71 5.61
CA GLU A 52 -22.97 -1.83 4.93
C GLU A 52 -23.58 -3.19 5.25
N GLU A 53 -24.77 -3.15 5.88
CA GLU A 53 -25.51 -4.30 6.39
C GLU A 53 -25.66 -5.37 5.29
N GLY A 54 -24.83 -6.41 5.36
CA GLY A 54 -24.87 -7.55 4.44
C GLY A 54 -23.66 -7.70 3.51
N SER A 55 -22.75 -6.72 3.44
CA SER A 55 -21.47 -6.89 2.72
C SER A 55 -20.38 -7.37 3.68
N ASN A 56 -19.85 -8.58 3.47
CA ASN A 56 -18.61 -9.05 4.12
C ASN A 56 -17.36 -8.58 3.34
N GLU A 57 -17.50 -7.53 2.54
CA GLU A 57 -16.46 -7.06 1.65
C GLU A 57 -15.46 -6.20 2.44
N ASN A 58 -14.29 -6.79 2.70
CA ASN A 58 -13.15 -6.02 3.18
C ASN A 58 -12.54 -5.32 1.96
N SER A 59 -12.43 -3.99 2.00
CA SER A 59 -11.73 -3.24 0.97
C SER A 59 -10.27 -3.01 1.38
N PHE A 60 -9.38 -3.17 0.41
CA PHE A 60 -7.94 -3.15 0.60
C PHE A 60 -7.31 -2.12 -0.31
N PHE A 61 -6.70 -1.10 0.27
CA PHE A 61 -6.11 -0.02 -0.51
C PHE A 61 -4.75 0.42 0.06
N HIS A 62 -3.98 1.07 -0.80
CA HIS A 62 -2.72 1.70 -0.40
C HIS A 62 -2.80 3.21 -0.62
N ILE A 63 -2.05 3.95 0.19
CA ILE A 63 -1.79 5.37 -0.02
C ILE A 63 -0.28 5.55 -0.13
N LEU A 64 0.18 5.97 -1.30
CA LEU A 64 1.54 6.45 -1.47
C LEU A 64 1.61 7.88 -0.93
N VAL A 65 2.49 8.10 0.04
CA VAL A 65 2.72 9.39 0.66
C VAL A 65 4.13 9.85 0.30
N THR A 66 4.23 11.03 -0.30
CA THR A 66 5.50 11.71 -0.57
C THR A 66 5.53 13.04 0.17
N TYR A 67 6.49 13.22 1.07
CA TYR A 67 6.70 14.48 1.78
C TYR A 67 7.61 15.40 0.98
N ASN A 68 7.18 16.63 0.75
CA ASN A 68 8.05 17.66 0.18
C ASN A 68 9.09 18.11 1.22
N LYS A 69 10.04 18.96 0.81
CA LYS A 69 11.10 19.48 1.71
C LYS A 69 10.54 20.27 2.90
N ASP A 70 9.38 20.91 2.72
CA ASP A 70 8.63 21.63 3.76
C ASP A 70 7.75 20.72 4.63
N GLN A 71 7.86 19.40 4.45
CA GLN A 71 7.10 18.36 5.15
C GLN A 71 5.59 18.36 4.82
N THR A 72 5.17 19.04 3.77
CA THR A 72 3.80 18.92 3.27
C THR A 72 3.61 17.56 2.58
N PRO A 73 2.59 16.76 2.96
CA PRO A 73 2.33 15.47 2.32
C PRO A 73 1.66 15.67 0.96
N LYS A 74 2.08 14.88 -0.02
CA LYS A 74 1.35 14.60 -1.26
C LYS A 74 0.92 13.14 -1.23
N THR A 75 -0.34 12.87 -1.54
CA THR A 75 -0.89 11.52 -1.48
C THR A 75 -1.41 11.05 -2.84
N GLN A 76 -1.30 9.76 -3.07
CA GLN A 76 -1.91 9.06 -4.20
C GLN A 76 -2.51 7.75 -3.68
N ILE A 77 -3.78 7.51 -4.01
CA ILE A 77 -4.53 6.35 -3.51
C ILE A 77 -4.57 5.26 -4.57
N TYR A 78 -4.35 4.02 -4.14
CA TYR A 78 -4.39 2.81 -4.94
C TYR A 78 -5.49 1.89 -4.37
N ASN A 79 -6.71 2.06 -4.85
CA ASN A 79 -7.86 1.25 -4.42
C ASN A 79 -7.85 -0.16 -5.03
N ASP A 80 -7.12 -0.37 -6.15
CA ASP A 80 -7.30 -1.57 -6.99
C ASP A 80 -6.15 -2.55 -7.10
N LEU A 81 -5.33 -2.66 -6.06
CA LEU A 81 -4.34 -3.72 -6.06
C LEU A 81 -5.03 -5.09 -5.87
N PHE A 82 -6.04 -5.21 -5.02
CA PHE A 82 -6.61 -6.51 -4.67
C PHE A 82 -8.15 -6.51 -4.71
N PHE A 83 -8.74 -6.45 -5.91
CA PHE A 83 -10.20 -6.56 -6.10
C PHE A 83 -10.73 -8.00 -6.07
N ASP A 84 -9.89 -8.97 -6.40
CA ASP A 84 -10.24 -10.38 -6.29
C ASP A 84 -9.71 -10.90 -4.94
N THR A 85 -10.39 -10.55 -3.86
CA THR A 85 -10.31 -11.35 -2.65
C THR A 85 -11.27 -12.51 -2.84
N ASP A 86 -10.75 -13.71 -3.11
CA ASP A 86 -11.58 -14.90 -3.14
C ASP A 86 -12.31 -14.97 -1.80
N GLU A 87 -13.64 -15.04 -1.85
CA GLU A 87 -14.54 -15.22 -0.69
C GLU A 87 -14.27 -16.52 0.09
N ALA A 88 -13.26 -17.30 -0.31
CA ALA A 88 -12.82 -18.53 0.33
C ALA A 88 -12.18 -18.26 1.69
N SER A 89 -13.02 -17.88 2.66
CA SER A 89 -13.12 -18.50 4.00
C SER A 89 -11.82 -18.72 4.76
N MET A 90 -10.83 -17.85 4.60
CA MET A 90 -9.65 -17.85 5.44
C MET A 90 -9.87 -16.81 6.54
N ASP A 91 -10.11 -17.30 7.76
CA ASP A 91 -10.08 -16.56 9.05
C ASP A 91 -8.66 -16.06 9.37
N ILE A 92 -7.97 -15.50 8.37
CA ILE A 92 -6.63 -14.97 8.49
C ILE A 92 -6.77 -13.46 8.52
N ASN A 93 -6.18 -12.83 9.55
CA ASN A 93 -6.07 -11.38 9.60
C ASN A 93 -5.35 -10.88 8.32
N PRO A 94 -5.88 -9.84 7.65
CA PRO A 94 -5.28 -9.36 6.42
C PRO A 94 -3.84 -8.92 6.66
N GLN A 95 -2.92 -9.47 5.87
CA GLN A 95 -1.51 -9.18 5.96
C GLN A 95 -0.98 -8.85 4.57
N TYR A 96 -0.36 -7.69 4.44
CA TYR A 96 0.34 -7.30 3.23
C TYR A 96 1.78 -7.80 3.23
N TYR A 97 2.21 -8.29 2.08
CA TYR A 97 3.58 -8.72 1.80
C TYR A 97 4.20 -7.81 0.74
N TYR A 98 5.46 -7.44 0.95
CA TYR A 98 6.20 -6.56 0.06
C TYR A 98 7.55 -7.16 -0.30
N VAL A 99 7.87 -7.19 -1.58
CA VAL A 99 9.24 -7.42 -2.07
C VAL A 99 9.68 -6.20 -2.84
N ARG A 100 10.79 -5.60 -2.43
CA ARG A 100 11.36 -4.42 -3.07
C ARG A 100 12.61 -4.79 -3.86
N LEU A 101 12.61 -4.47 -5.14
CA LEU A 101 13.76 -4.58 -6.03
C LEU A 101 14.41 -3.21 -6.20
N ASN A 102 15.41 -2.92 -5.37
CA ASN A 102 16.01 -1.58 -5.25
C ASN A 102 16.58 -1.04 -6.57
N GLU A 103 17.27 -1.87 -7.35
CA GLU A 103 17.92 -1.47 -8.61
C GLU A 103 16.90 -1.04 -9.66
N SER A 104 15.81 -1.81 -9.81
CA SER A 104 14.74 -1.54 -10.78
C SER A 104 13.66 -0.61 -10.24
N LYS A 105 13.71 -0.25 -8.95
CA LYS A 105 12.67 0.50 -8.23
C LYS A 105 11.27 -0.10 -8.37
N ILE A 106 11.20 -1.43 -8.43
CA ILE A 106 9.96 -2.19 -8.53
C ILE A 106 9.54 -2.65 -7.12
N ILE A 107 8.25 -2.60 -6.84
CA ILE A 107 7.65 -3.21 -5.66
C ILE A 107 6.67 -4.29 -6.11
N ILE A 108 6.82 -5.48 -5.55
CA ILE A 108 5.85 -6.55 -5.70
C ILE A 108 5.03 -6.59 -4.41
N THR A 109 3.72 -6.49 -4.54
CA THR A 109 2.77 -6.50 -3.43
C THR A 109 1.87 -7.72 -3.48
N GLY A 110 1.65 -8.33 -2.32
CA GLY A 110 0.70 -9.42 -2.11
C GLY A 110 -0.15 -9.18 -0.88
N LEU A 111 -1.31 -9.83 -0.82
CA LEU A 111 -2.23 -9.78 0.31
C LEU A 111 -2.61 -11.21 0.69
N SER A 112 -2.59 -11.55 1.99
CA SER A 112 -2.93 -12.90 2.47
C SER A 112 -4.32 -13.39 2.05
N LYS A 113 -5.25 -12.47 1.74
CA LYS A 113 -6.62 -12.74 1.28
C LYS A 113 -6.79 -12.67 -0.24
N SER A 114 -5.71 -12.57 -1.02
CA SER A 114 -5.79 -12.49 -2.48
C SER A 114 -4.76 -13.40 -3.15
N LEU A 115 -5.19 -14.05 -4.23
CA LEU A 115 -4.32 -14.80 -5.14
C LEU A 115 -3.66 -13.91 -6.19
N LYS A 116 -3.97 -12.61 -6.17
CA LYS A 116 -3.42 -11.61 -7.08
C LYS A 116 -2.13 -11.04 -6.52
N ILE A 117 -1.17 -10.85 -7.40
CA ILE A 117 0.08 -10.15 -7.11
C ILE A 117 0.14 -8.92 -8.00
N ASN A 118 0.56 -7.80 -7.44
CA ASN A 118 0.71 -6.56 -8.18
C ASN A 118 2.16 -6.14 -8.22
N VAL A 119 2.52 -5.56 -9.36
CA VAL A 119 3.84 -4.97 -9.56
C VAL A 119 3.65 -3.48 -9.74
N LEU A 120 4.25 -2.70 -8.85
CA LEU A 120 4.33 -1.25 -8.94
C LEU A 120 5.72 -0.90 -9.49
N GLY A 121 5.75 -0.33 -10.68
CA GLY A 121 6.97 0.15 -11.32
C GLY A 121 7.35 1.56 -10.88
N PRO A 122 8.50 2.05 -11.36
CA PRO A 122 8.97 3.40 -11.05
C PRO A 122 8.02 4.49 -11.56
N ASP A 123 7.35 4.29 -12.69
CA ASP A 123 6.48 5.31 -13.27
C ASP A 123 5.22 5.52 -12.42
N GLU A 124 4.65 4.43 -11.89
CA GLU A 124 3.53 4.50 -10.94
C GLU A 124 3.95 5.17 -9.64
N LEU A 125 5.15 4.88 -9.13
CA LEU A 125 5.67 5.46 -7.89
C LEU A 125 6.09 6.93 -8.01
N ASN A 126 6.28 7.43 -9.23
CA ASN A 126 6.65 8.81 -9.53
C ASN A 126 5.51 9.63 -10.14
N ALA A 127 4.40 8.99 -10.50
CA ALA A 127 3.20 9.69 -10.94
C ALA A 127 2.73 10.61 -9.80
N GLY A 128 2.69 11.92 -10.06
CA GLY A 128 2.11 12.88 -9.12
C GLY A 128 0.63 12.59 -8.88
N PRO A 129 -0.05 13.34 -7.99
CA PRO A 129 -1.48 13.19 -7.80
C PRO A 129 -2.20 13.47 -9.13
N SER A 130 -2.67 12.43 -9.78
CA SER A 130 -3.59 12.54 -10.89
C SER A 130 -4.93 13.02 -10.34
N GLY A 131 -5.53 14.03 -10.96
CA GLY A 131 -6.87 14.50 -10.61
C GLY A 131 -7.94 13.39 -10.72
N PRO A 132 -9.22 13.71 -10.45
CA PRO A 132 -10.31 12.74 -10.49
C PRO A 132 -10.67 12.44 -11.95
N ALA A 133 -9.78 11.73 -12.65
CA ALA A 133 -9.90 11.11 -13.96
C ALA A 133 -8.47 10.98 -14.50
N HIS A 134 -7.78 9.92 -14.14
CA HIS A 134 -6.69 9.46 -14.99
C HIS A 134 -6.78 7.95 -15.08
N GLU A 135 -7.17 7.54 -16.29
CA GLU A 135 -7.24 6.16 -16.73
C GLU A 135 -5.95 5.43 -16.40
N SER A 136 -6.15 4.18 -16.00
CA SER A 136 -5.17 3.18 -15.57
C SER A 136 -3.76 3.40 -16.13
N SER A 137 -2.79 3.72 -15.26
CA SER A 137 -1.45 3.19 -15.48
C SER A 137 -1.59 1.68 -15.60
N SER A 138 -0.92 1.09 -16.59
CA SER A 138 -0.98 -0.34 -16.89
C SER A 138 -0.47 -1.16 -15.70
N LYS A 139 -1.35 -1.44 -14.74
CA LYS A 139 -1.07 -2.27 -13.58
C LYS A 139 -0.83 -3.69 -14.08
N ASN A 140 0.44 -4.07 -14.15
CA ASN A 140 0.82 -5.44 -14.41
C ASN A 140 0.45 -6.27 -13.18
N SER A 141 -0.64 -7.02 -13.32
CA SER A 141 -1.10 -7.96 -12.32
C SER A 141 -1.25 -9.33 -12.95
N PHE A 142 -0.99 -10.35 -12.15
CA PHE A 142 -1.21 -11.73 -12.55
C PHE A 142 -1.84 -12.48 -11.38
N SER A 143 -2.74 -13.40 -11.72
CA SER A 143 -3.43 -14.24 -10.75
C SER A 143 -2.73 -15.60 -10.68
N VAL A 144 -2.62 -16.13 -9.48
CA VAL A 144 -1.97 -17.42 -9.25
C VAL A 144 -2.98 -18.42 -8.69
N THR A 145 -3.13 -19.58 -9.30
CA THR A 145 -4.14 -20.57 -8.90
C THR A 145 -3.68 -21.58 -7.83
N LYS A 146 -2.39 -21.58 -7.45
CA LYS A 146 -1.77 -22.44 -6.40
C LYS A 146 -0.56 -21.72 -5.78
N ALA A 147 0.08 -22.33 -4.78
CA ALA A 147 1.38 -21.85 -4.27
C ALA A 147 2.35 -21.64 -5.45
N PHE A 148 2.89 -20.41 -5.58
CA PHE A 148 3.88 -20.07 -6.58
C PHE A 148 5.24 -19.85 -5.94
N HIS A 149 6.27 -20.19 -6.68
CA HIS A 149 7.62 -19.78 -6.40
C HIS A 149 7.92 -18.57 -7.27
N LEU A 150 8.20 -17.43 -6.66
CA LEU A 150 8.64 -16.24 -7.39
C LEU A 150 10.14 -16.38 -7.70
N TYR A 151 10.47 -16.68 -8.95
CA TYR A 151 11.84 -16.67 -9.42
C TYR A 151 12.18 -15.29 -9.99
N ILE A 152 13.02 -14.55 -9.26
CA ILE A 152 13.54 -13.25 -9.73
C ILE A 152 14.84 -13.53 -10.48
N ILE A 153 14.76 -13.67 -11.80
CA ILE A 153 15.92 -13.89 -12.66
C ILE A 153 16.52 -12.52 -13.01
N ARG A 154 17.75 -12.28 -12.57
CA ARG A 154 18.56 -11.14 -13.02
C ARG A 154 19.23 -11.52 -14.35
N ILE A 155 18.97 -10.76 -15.42
CA ILE A 155 19.62 -10.89 -16.73
C ILE A 155 20.77 -9.89 -16.81
#